data_AF-R5MUM2-F1
#
_entry.id   AF-R5MUM2-F1
#
_cell.length_a   1.000
_cell.length_b   1.000
_cell.length_c   1.000
_cell.angle_alpha   90.00
_cell.angle_beta   90.00
_cell.angle_gamma   90.00
#
_symmetry.space_group_name_H-M   'P 1'
#
loop_
_entity.id
_entity.type
_entity.pdbx_description
1 polymer ?
#
loop_
_entity_poly.entity_id
_entity_poly.type
_entity_poly.pdbx_seq_one_letter_code
_entity_poly.pdbx_strand_id
1 'polypeptide(L)'
;MIEEIKMYDKNFSESGFISYINNIFVQVKMGIVLKNLINIKHFVSNNLYEQLEGIVDNLNKKGLIQMYDELNVYDTKLLKFSKTDEKLVLEVNLISRALDYQIDKNGKIVRGNNKRRIEQNNYLTFTKKINTKEIGRMMKCPSCGATLEVNKSGYCPYCHGIFDLDDYNWILDSGRF
;
A
#
# COMPACT_ATOMS: atom_id res chain seq x y z
N MET A 1 16.53 7.98 -13.57
CA MET A 1 15.67 7.40 -12.51
C MET A 1 15.71 5.88 -12.50
N ILE A 2 15.14 5.16 -13.47
CA ILE A 2 15.09 3.68 -13.41
C ILE A 2 16.48 3.03 -13.29
N GLU A 3 17.44 3.47 -14.10
CA GLU A 3 18.82 2.97 -14.03
C GLU A 3 19.49 3.30 -12.69
N GLU A 4 19.16 4.44 -12.08
CA GLU A 4 19.65 4.83 -10.76
C GLU A 4 19.07 3.95 -9.65
N ILE A 5 17.78 3.61 -9.73
CA ILE A 5 17.14 2.67 -8.80
C ILE A 5 17.83 1.29 -8.91
N LYS A 6 18.09 0.82 -10.14
CA LYS A 6 18.74 -0.48 -10.38
C LYS A 6 20.16 -0.58 -9.84
N MET A 7 20.86 0.54 -9.65
CA MET A 7 22.18 0.53 -8.99
C MET A 7 22.09 0.02 -7.55
N TYR A 8 20.96 0.23 -6.88
CA TYR A 8 20.72 -0.16 -5.48
C TYR A 8 19.76 -1.35 -5.34
N ASP A 9 18.86 -1.54 -6.30
CA ASP A 9 17.89 -2.63 -6.36
C ASP A 9 17.97 -3.32 -7.74
N LYS A 10 18.94 -4.22 -7.91
CA LYS A 10 19.26 -4.84 -9.21
C LYS A 10 18.06 -5.55 -9.87
N ASN A 11 17.11 -6.04 -9.07
CA ASN A 11 15.93 -6.75 -9.56
C ASN A 11 14.73 -5.83 -9.79
N PHE A 12 14.92 -4.51 -9.66
CA PHE A 12 13.84 -3.55 -9.86
C PHE A 12 13.32 -3.59 -11.30
N SER A 13 12.01 -3.78 -11.40
CA SER A 13 11.26 -3.70 -12.66
C SER A 13 10.21 -2.62 -12.51
N GLU A 14 10.22 -1.62 -13.38
CA GLU A 14 9.26 -0.50 -13.34
C GLU A 14 7.81 -1.00 -13.47
N SER A 15 7.53 -1.89 -14.42
CA SER A 15 6.19 -2.45 -14.62
C SER A 15 5.72 -3.31 -13.45
N GLY A 16 6.64 -4.09 -12.85
CA GLY A 16 6.38 -4.86 -11.64
C GLY A 16 6.09 -3.94 -10.44
N PHE A 17 6.86 -2.86 -10.31
CA PHE A 17 6.69 -1.89 -9.25
C PHE A 17 5.40 -1.08 -9.38
N ILE A 18 5.03 -0.63 -10.58
CA ILE A 18 3.74 0.02 -10.84
C ILE A 18 2.58 -0.91 -10.48
N SER A 19 2.65 -2.18 -10.89
CA SER A 19 1.63 -3.18 -10.55
C SER A 19 1.49 -3.36 -9.04
N TYR A 20 2.62 -3.37 -8.33
CA TYR A 20 2.69 -3.45 -6.88
C TYR A 20 2.07 -2.23 -6.18
N ILE A 21 2.43 -1.00 -6.58
CA ILE A 21 1.84 0.24 -6.07
C ILE A 21 0.32 0.23 -6.23
N ASN A 22 -0.15 -0.10 -7.44
CA ASN A 22 -1.58 -0.11 -7.76
C ASN A 22 -2.33 -1.10 -6.88
N ASN A 23 -1.76 -2.28 -6.65
CA ASN A 23 -2.34 -3.28 -5.77
C ASN A 23 -2.42 -2.80 -4.31
N ILE A 24 -1.32 -2.26 -3.76
CA ILE A 24 -1.31 -1.73 -2.39
C ILE A 24 -2.36 -0.64 -2.21
N PHE A 25 -2.43 0.32 -3.14
CA PHE A 25 -3.39 1.41 -3.07
C PHE A 25 -4.85 0.89 -2.98
N VAL A 26 -5.19 -0.09 -3.81
CA VAL A 26 -6.51 -0.74 -3.77
C VAL A 26 -6.73 -1.48 -2.46
N GLN A 27 -5.74 -2.24 -1.98
CA GLN A 27 -5.85 -2.96 -0.71
C GLN A 27 -6.06 -2.01 0.48
N VAL A 28 -5.37 -0.87 0.52
CA VAL A 28 -5.58 0.16 1.56
C VAL A 28 -7.00 0.71 1.50
N LYS A 29 -7.47 1.11 0.31
CA LYS A 29 -8.84 1.62 0.15
C LYS A 29 -9.89 0.59 0.55
N MET A 30 -9.69 -0.69 0.20
CA MET A 30 -10.59 -1.78 0.60
C MET A 30 -10.52 -2.09 2.09
N GLY A 31 -9.34 -2.01 2.70
CA GLY A 31 -9.19 -2.15 4.15
C GLY A 31 -9.99 -1.10 4.91
N ILE A 32 -10.04 0.14 4.42
CA ILE A 32 -10.87 1.21 5.00
C ILE A 32 -12.37 0.89 4.84
N VAL A 33 -12.82 0.48 3.66
CA VAL A 33 -14.23 0.12 3.38
C VAL A 33 -14.69 -1.03 4.28
N LEU A 34 -13.88 -2.09 4.36
CA LEU A 34 -14.15 -3.29 5.14
C LEU A 34 -13.89 -3.11 6.63
N LYS A 35 -13.31 -1.96 7.04
CA LYS A 35 -12.89 -1.66 8.42
C LYS A 35 -11.95 -2.74 8.98
N ASN A 36 -11.11 -3.30 8.12
CA ASN A 36 -10.16 -4.34 8.45
C ASN A 36 -8.83 -4.08 7.75
N LEU A 37 -7.83 -3.65 8.52
CA LEU A 37 -6.51 -3.26 8.02
C LEU A 37 -5.46 -4.36 8.20
N ILE A 38 -5.80 -5.52 8.79
CA ILE A 38 -4.82 -6.56 9.15
C ILE A 38 -3.94 -6.98 7.96
N ASN A 39 -4.55 -7.06 6.77
CA ASN A 39 -3.90 -7.53 5.55
C ASN A 39 -3.00 -6.49 4.90
N ILE A 40 -3.08 -5.20 5.28
CA ILE A 40 -2.22 -4.16 4.71
C ILE A 40 -1.00 -3.83 5.57
N LYS A 41 -0.95 -4.33 6.81
CA LYS A 41 0.08 -3.98 7.81
C LYS A 41 1.51 -4.16 7.29
N HIS A 42 1.75 -5.19 6.49
CA HIS A 42 3.08 -5.50 5.96
C HIS A 42 3.46 -4.68 4.70
N PHE A 43 2.53 -3.88 4.15
CA PHE A 43 2.76 -3.04 2.99
C PHE A 43 2.97 -1.56 3.34
N VAL A 44 2.65 -1.15 4.56
CA VAL A 44 2.65 0.25 4.99
C VAL A 44 3.58 0.45 6.18
N SER A 45 4.11 1.66 6.34
CA SER A 45 4.88 2.01 7.54
C SER A 45 4.00 1.96 8.79
N ASN A 46 4.58 1.72 9.97
CA ASN A 46 3.84 1.75 11.24
C ASN A 46 3.10 3.08 11.44
N ASN A 47 3.74 4.20 11.13
CA ASN A 47 3.12 5.52 11.23
C ASN A 47 1.92 5.67 10.28
N LEU A 48 2.02 5.21 9.02
CA LEU A 48 0.87 5.24 8.11
C LEU A 48 -0.23 4.26 8.57
N TYR A 49 0.14 3.09 9.10
CA TYR A 49 -0.82 2.13 9.64
C TYR A 49 -1.65 2.74 10.79
N GLU A 50 -1.00 3.39 11.75
CA GLU A 50 -1.68 4.10 12.86
C GLU A 50 -2.61 5.21 12.35
N GLN A 51 -2.20 5.95 11.31
CA GLN A 51 -3.07 6.95 10.67
C GLN A 51 -4.32 6.31 10.04
N LEU A 52 -4.16 5.18 9.36
CA LEU A 52 -5.26 4.43 8.75
C LEU A 52 -6.20 3.86 9.82
N GLU A 53 -5.68 3.36 10.94
CA GLU A 53 -6.48 2.95 12.10
C GLU A 53 -7.30 4.13 12.63
N GLY A 54 -6.68 5.31 12.77
CA GLY A 54 -7.38 6.53 13.16
C GLY A 54 -8.53 6.91 12.23
N ILE A 55 -8.38 6.71 10.91
CA ILE A 55 -9.46 6.92 9.92
C ILE A 55 -10.61 5.95 10.19
N VAL A 56 -10.32 4.65 10.32
CA VAL A 56 -11.33 3.60 10.57
C VAL A 56 -12.05 3.84 11.89
N ASP A 57 -11.33 4.19 12.94
CA ASP A 57 -11.89 4.51 14.26
C ASP A 57 -12.83 5.71 14.22
N ASN A 58 -12.45 6.77 13.50
CA ASN A 58 -13.30 7.94 13.33
C ASN A 58 -14.58 7.61 12.53
N LEU A 59 -14.49 6.77 11.49
CA LEU A 59 -15.68 6.28 10.78
C LEU A 59 -16.59 5.47 11.70
N ASN A 60 -16.01 4.60 12.54
CA ASN A 60 -16.74 3.80 13.52
C ASN A 60 -17.45 4.66 14.56
N LYS A 61 -16.75 5.63 15.16
CA LYS A 61 -17.33 6.58 16.14
C LYS A 61 -18.51 7.36 15.56
N LYS A 62 -18.48 7.65 14.27
CA LYS A 62 -19.56 8.36 13.55
C LYS A 62 -20.66 7.44 13.01
N GLY A 63 -20.51 6.11 13.14
CA GLY A 63 -21.44 5.15 12.56
C GLY A 63 -21.51 5.21 11.03
N LEU A 64 -20.38 5.55 10.39
CA LEU A 64 -20.26 5.71 8.94
C LEU A 64 -19.47 4.57 8.31
N ILE A 65 -19.72 4.35 7.02
CA ILE A 65 -18.93 3.48 6.15
C ILE A 65 -18.49 4.31 4.95
N GLN A 66 -17.19 4.31 4.68
CA GLN A 66 -16.63 4.88 3.46
C GLN A 66 -16.82 3.90 2.31
N MET A 67 -17.21 4.41 1.15
CA MET A 67 -17.40 3.65 -0.09
C MET A 67 -16.47 4.19 -1.17
N TYR A 68 -15.90 3.28 -1.95
CA TYR A 68 -15.09 3.56 -3.14
C TYR A 68 -15.56 2.63 -4.27
N ASP A 69 -16.82 2.76 -4.68
CA ASP A 69 -17.39 1.88 -5.70
C ASP A 69 -16.78 2.17 -7.07
N GLU A 70 -16.67 1.15 -7.91
CA GLU A 70 -16.02 1.24 -9.23
C GLU A 70 -14.58 1.79 -9.18
N LEU A 71 -13.88 1.56 -8.06
CA LEU A 71 -12.51 1.97 -7.87
C LEU A 71 -11.62 1.35 -8.95
N ASN A 72 -10.90 2.21 -9.66
CA ASN A 72 -9.85 1.82 -10.60
C ASN A 72 -8.67 2.79 -10.49
N VAL A 73 -7.49 2.26 -10.79
CA VAL A 73 -6.28 3.05 -11.00
C VAL A 73 -6.18 3.33 -12.50
N TYR A 74 -6.22 4.60 -12.87
CA TYR A 74 -6.17 5.05 -14.26
C TYR A 74 -4.73 5.15 -14.79
N ASP A 75 -3.84 5.74 -13.99
CA ASP A 75 -2.45 5.97 -14.37
C ASP A 75 -1.58 6.05 -13.11
N THR A 76 -0.31 5.67 -13.23
CA THR A 76 0.66 5.72 -12.13
C THR A 76 2.00 6.18 -12.68
N LYS A 77 2.49 7.32 -12.17
CA LYS A 77 3.75 7.93 -12.58
C LYS A 77 4.72 7.96 -11.43
N LEU A 78 5.92 7.44 -11.67
CA LEU A 78 7.07 7.65 -10.80
C LEU A 78 7.55 9.10 -10.98
N LEU A 79 7.57 9.87 -9.90
CA LEU A 79 7.88 11.31 -9.96
C LEU A 79 9.36 11.56 -9.70
N LYS A 80 9.86 11.03 -8.59
CA LYS A 80 11.20 11.34 -8.10
C LYS A 80 11.76 10.19 -7.30
N PHE A 81 13.01 9.86 -7.59
CA PHE A 81 13.81 8.97 -6.78
C PHE A 81 14.82 9.78 -5.97
N SER A 82 15.08 9.35 -4.74
CA SER A 82 16.18 9.84 -3.94
C SER A 82 16.69 8.74 -3.02
N LYS A 83 17.91 8.93 -2.53
CA LYS A 83 18.57 8.02 -1.60
C LYS A 83 18.99 8.82 -0.37
N THR A 84 18.72 8.27 0.80
CA THR A 84 19.33 8.70 2.06
C THR A 84 20.46 7.73 2.44
N ASP A 85 21.04 7.89 3.63
CA ASP A 85 22.05 6.94 4.11
C ASP A 85 21.46 5.56 4.43
N GLU A 86 20.17 5.51 4.80
CA GLU A 86 19.51 4.30 5.28
C GLU A 86 18.46 3.75 4.32
N LYS A 87 17.87 4.59 3.46
CA LYS A 87 16.69 4.24 2.65
C LYS A 87 16.78 4.76 1.22
N LEU A 88 16.18 3.99 0.32
CA LEU A 88 15.73 4.45 -0.98
C LEU A 88 14.33 5.06 -0.81
N VAL A 89 14.06 6.15 -1.51
CA VAL A 89 12.79 6.89 -1.45
C VAL A 89 12.29 7.12 -2.87
N LEU A 90 11.03 6.78 -3.13
CA LEU A 90 10.40 6.93 -4.42
C LEU A 90 9.03 7.60 -4.26
N GLU A 91 8.92 8.82 -4.80
CA GLU A 91 7.71 9.61 -4.84
C GLU A 91 6.91 9.23 -6.10
N VAL A 92 5.60 9.04 -5.94
CA VAL A 92 4.69 8.53 -6.97
C VAL A 92 3.42 9.39 -7.01
N ASN A 93 2.91 9.68 -8.20
CA ASN A 93 1.53 10.14 -8.38
C ASN A 93 0.70 9.02 -8.99
N LEU A 94 -0.34 8.59 -8.28
CA LEU A 94 -1.32 7.63 -8.75
C LEU A 94 -2.65 8.34 -9.00
N ILE A 95 -3.18 8.22 -10.22
CA ILE A 95 -4.49 8.76 -10.59
C ILE A 95 -5.54 7.67 -10.38
N SER A 96 -6.46 7.89 -9.44
CA SER A 96 -7.56 6.95 -9.16
C SER A 96 -8.90 7.53 -9.58
N ARG A 97 -9.83 6.68 -9.95
CA ARG A 97 -11.24 7.04 -10.18
C ARG A 97 -12.15 6.12 -9.37
N ALA A 98 -13.07 6.71 -8.60
CA ALA A 98 -14.06 5.95 -7.84
C ALA A 98 -15.34 6.77 -7.62
N LEU A 99 -16.45 6.08 -7.38
CA LEU A 99 -17.61 6.63 -6.69
C LEU A 99 -17.25 6.78 -5.21
N ASP A 100 -16.91 7.98 -4.78
CA ASP A 100 -16.42 8.28 -3.43
C ASP A 100 -17.54 8.93 -2.62
N TYR A 101 -18.05 8.18 -1.64
CA TYR A 101 -19.15 8.61 -0.78
C TYR A 101 -19.15 7.88 0.56
N GLN A 102 -19.92 8.41 1.51
CA GLN A 102 -20.11 7.79 2.82
C GLN A 102 -21.58 7.49 3.05
N ILE A 103 -21.84 6.32 3.63
CA ILE A 103 -23.18 5.89 4.05
C ILE A 103 -23.26 5.80 5.57
N ASP A 104 -24.45 6.03 6.10
CA ASP A 104 -24.79 5.70 7.49
C ASP A 104 -25.16 4.21 7.65
N LYS A 105 -25.46 3.80 8.88
CA LYS A 105 -25.89 2.44 9.22
C LYS A 105 -27.15 1.94 8.50
N ASN A 106 -27.96 2.84 7.94
CA ASN A 106 -29.18 2.51 7.20
C ASN A 106 -28.93 2.45 5.68
N GLY A 107 -27.68 2.64 5.24
CA GLY A 107 -27.32 2.72 3.83
C GLY A 107 -27.65 4.06 3.18
N LYS A 108 -28.04 5.08 3.95
CA LYS A 108 -28.30 6.41 3.40
C LYS A 108 -26.97 7.12 3.13
N ILE A 109 -26.83 7.68 1.94
CA ILE A 109 -25.68 8.52 1.60
C ILE A 109 -25.74 9.81 2.40
N VAL A 110 -24.68 10.10 3.16
CA VAL A 110 -24.56 11.29 3.99
C VAL A 110 -23.51 12.27 3.49
N ARG A 111 -22.60 11.81 2.61
CA ARG A 111 -21.54 12.64 1.99
C ARG A 111 -21.09 12.03 0.68
N GLY A 112 -20.65 12.87 -0.27
CA GLY A 112 -20.03 12.44 -1.52
C GLY A 112 -21.03 12.17 -2.64
N ASN A 113 -20.62 11.39 -3.64
CA ASN A 113 -21.40 11.16 -4.85
C ASN A 113 -21.28 9.71 -5.33
N ASN A 114 -22.42 9.00 -5.42
CA ASN A 114 -22.48 7.62 -5.90
C ASN A 114 -22.96 7.49 -7.37
N LYS A 115 -23.00 8.59 -8.13
CA LYS A 115 -23.46 8.63 -9.52
C LYS A 115 -22.39 9.05 -10.51
N ARG A 116 -21.31 9.71 -10.04
CA ARG A 116 -20.22 10.19 -10.88
C ARG A 116 -18.89 9.85 -10.25
N ARG A 117 -18.02 9.17 -11.02
CA ARG A 117 -16.65 8.89 -10.59
C ARG A 117 -15.90 10.20 -10.37
N ILE A 118 -15.23 10.29 -9.25
CA ILE A 118 -14.31 11.37 -8.91
C ILE A 118 -12.91 10.89 -9.26
N GLU A 119 -12.21 11.67 -10.08
CA GLU A 119 -10.78 11.48 -10.35
C GLU A 119 -9.95 12.19 -9.28
N GLN A 120 -8.93 11.53 -8.76
CA GLN A 120 -8.06 12.04 -7.71
C GLN A 120 -6.60 11.76 -8.04
N ASN A 121 -5.74 12.76 -7.83
CA ASN A 121 -4.29 12.57 -7.79
C ASN A 121 -3.90 12.16 -6.37
N ASN A 122 -3.21 11.03 -6.25
CA ASN A 122 -2.75 10.46 -4.99
C ASN A 122 -1.22 10.49 -4.98
N TYR A 123 -0.66 11.44 -4.23
CA TYR A 123 0.78 11.52 -4.01
C TYR A 123 1.16 10.56 -2.90
N LEU A 124 1.98 9.56 -3.25
CA LEU A 124 2.42 8.48 -2.38
C LEU A 124 3.95 8.48 -2.31
N THR A 125 4.48 8.17 -1.13
CA THR A 125 5.92 7.98 -0.93
C THR A 125 6.16 6.52 -0.56
N PHE A 126 7.01 5.85 -1.33
CA PHE A 126 7.49 4.52 -1.02
C PHE A 126 8.93 4.59 -0.53
N THR A 127 9.26 3.79 0.48
CA THR A 127 10.64 3.65 0.97
C THR A 127 11.09 2.21 1.00
N LYS A 128 12.38 1.97 0.80
CA LYS A 128 12.98 0.63 0.93
C LYS A 128 14.31 0.77 1.66
N LYS A 129 14.53 -0.05 2.70
CA LYS A 129 15.81 -0.04 3.42
C LYS A 129 16.96 -0.44 2.50
N ILE A 130 18.09 0.26 2.61
CA ILE A 130 19.30 -0.08 1.88
C ILE A 130 19.97 -1.24 2.63
N ASN A 131 19.58 -2.46 2.29
CA ASN A 131 20.26 -3.63 2.82
C ASN A 131 21.58 -3.86 2.09
N THR A 132 22.69 -3.64 2.80
CA THR A 132 24.07 -3.95 2.37
C THR A 132 24.35 -5.45 2.24
N LYS A 133 23.33 -6.32 2.34
CA LYS A 133 23.42 -7.78 2.23
C LYS A 133 22.41 -8.30 1.20
N GLU A 134 22.89 -8.38 -0.04
CA GLU A 134 22.40 -9.13 -1.21
C GLU A 134 20.92 -9.60 -1.25
N ILE A 135 20.21 -9.05 -2.24
CA ILE A 135 18.90 -9.49 -2.71
C ILE A 135 19.07 -10.78 -3.53
N GLY A 136 18.78 -11.90 -2.88
CA GLY A 136 18.75 -13.25 -3.48
C GLY A 136 18.39 -14.37 -2.49
N ARG A 137 17.95 -14.04 -1.27
CA ARG A 137 17.61 -15.05 -0.27
C ARG A 137 16.12 -15.33 -0.29
N MET A 138 15.78 -16.61 -0.45
CA MET A 138 14.55 -17.15 0.09
C MET A 138 14.48 -16.78 1.58
N MET A 139 13.42 -16.12 2.02
CA MET A 139 13.22 -15.82 3.43
C MET A 139 12.58 -17.03 4.10
N LYS A 140 12.92 -17.30 5.36
CA LYS A 140 12.16 -18.28 6.14
C LYS A 140 11.02 -17.56 6.85
N CYS A 141 9.82 -18.11 6.78
CA CYS A 141 8.68 -17.67 7.56
C CYS A 141 9.07 -17.67 9.05
N PRO A 142 8.98 -16.53 9.76
CA PRO A 142 9.33 -16.48 11.18
C PRO A 142 8.45 -17.40 12.04
N SER A 143 7.22 -17.66 11.61
CA SER A 143 6.24 -18.45 12.36
C SER A 143 6.40 -19.96 12.20
N CYS A 144 6.85 -20.46 11.04
CA CYS A 144 6.90 -21.90 10.77
C CYS A 144 8.17 -22.39 10.06
N GLY A 145 9.08 -21.49 9.68
CA GLY A 145 10.32 -21.82 8.99
C GLY A 145 10.17 -22.15 7.50
N ALA A 146 8.96 -22.09 6.94
CA ALA A 146 8.71 -22.31 5.51
C ALA A 146 9.54 -21.36 4.64
N THR A 147 10.04 -21.86 3.52
CA THR A 147 10.86 -21.06 2.60
C THR A 147 9.93 -20.25 1.69
N LEU A 148 10.06 -18.93 1.72
CA LEU A 148 9.19 -17.98 1.03
C LEU A 148 10.02 -17.15 0.05
N GLU A 149 9.41 -16.85 -1.09
CA GLU A 149 9.94 -15.84 -2.00
C GLU A 149 9.61 -14.46 -1.44
N VAL A 150 10.63 -13.60 -1.39
CA VAL A 150 10.61 -12.25 -0.82
C VAL A 150 9.57 -11.31 -1.49
N ASN A 151 8.94 -11.76 -2.58
CA ASN A 151 7.95 -10.98 -3.33
C ASN A 151 6.50 -11.37 -3.01
N LYS A 152 6.26 -12.28 -2.05
CA LYS A 152 4.92 -12.84 -1.77
C LYS A 152 4.32 -12.28 -0.47
N SER A 153 3.49 -11.24 -0.65
CA SER A 153 2.31 -10.89 0.16
C SER A 153 2.41 -10.78 1.69
N GLY A 154 3.60 -10.73 2.31
CA GLY A 154 3.77 -10.65 3.78
C GLY A 154 3.01 -11.72 4.55
N TYR A 155 2.67 -12.80 3.86
CA TYR A 155 1.73 -13.84 4.27
C TYR A 155 2.32 -15.18 3.85
N CYS A 156 2.40 -16.09 4.81
CA CYS A 156 2.89 -17.44 4.55
C CYS A 156 1.74 -18.31 4.04
N PRO A 157 1.77 -18.84 2.79
CA PRO A 157 0.70 -19.70 2.27
C PRO A 157 0.63 -21.06 2.98
N TYR A 158 1.62 -21.39 3.81
CA TYR A 158 1.70 -22.67 4.50
C TYR A 158 1.10 -22.64 5.91
N CYS A 159 1.45 -21.62 6.71
CA CYS A 159 0.97 -21.50 8.10
C CYS A 159 0.06 -20.30 8.33
N HIS A 160 -0.19 -19.51 7.29
CA HIS A 160 -1.01 -18.30 7.32
C HIS A 160 -0.50 -17.20 8.27
N GLY A 161 0.78 -17.28 8.66
CA GLY A 161 1.44 -16.27 9.47
C GLY A 161 1.65 -14.99 8.67
N ILE A 162 1.34 -13.84 9.27
CA ILE A 162 1.61 -12.51 8.73
C ILE A 162 2.95 -12.04 9.29
N PHE A 163 3.84 -11.55 8.45
CA PHE A 163 5.16 -11.07 8.86
C PHE A 163 5.53 -9.80 8.10
N ASP A 164 6.41 -9.01 8.72
CA ASP A 164 6.82 -7.72 8.20
C ASP A 164 7.77 -7.89 6.98
N LEU A 165 7.51 -7.12 5.93
CA LEU A 165 8.33 -7.05 4.72
C LEU A 165 9.23 -5.80 4.70
N ASP A 166 9.21 -4.96 5.74
CA ASP A 166 9.95 -3.70 5.83
C ASP A 166 11.46 -3.87 5.60
N ASP A 167 12.00 -5.05 5.92
CA ASP A 167 13.40 -5.40 5.65
C ASP A 167 13.67 -5.87 4.23
N TYR A 168 12.66 -6.11 3.40
CA TYR A 168 12.82 -6.85 2.14
C TYR A 168 12.18 -6.21 0.90
N ASN A 169 11.16 -5.37 1.08
CA ASN A 169 10.43 -4.77 -0.05
C ASN A 169 10.21 -3.27 0.14
N TRP A 170 9.67 -2.62 -0.89
CA TRP A 170 9.22 -1.24 -0.82
C TRP A 170 7.95 -1.13 0.03
N ILE A 171 7.98 -0.24 1.01
CA ILE A 171 6.89 0.04 1.95
C ILE A 171 6.27 1.38 1.58
N LEU A 172 4.93 1.43 1.54
CA LEU A 172 4.19 2.66 1.43
C LEU A 172 4.34 3.44 2.74
N ASP A 173 5.15 4.49 2.71
CA ASP A 173 5.56 5.23 3.90
C ASP A 173 4.58 6.35 4.23
N SER A 174 4.06 7.03 3.21
CA SER A 174 3.06 8.08 3.37
C SER A 174 2.17 8.24 2.15
N GLY A 175 0.99 8.78 2.39
CA GLY A 175 -0.01 9.12 1.37
C GLY A 175 -1.27 9.68 2.04
N ARG A 176 -2.11 10.37 1.28
CA ARG A 176 -3.39 10.88 1.78
C ARG A 176 -4.51 9.91 1.43
N PHE A 177 -5.10 9.29 2.44
CA PHE A 177 -6.13 8.25 2.27
C PHE A 177 -7.52 8.66 2.75
#